data_AF-A0A198A607-F1
#
_entry.id   AF-A0A198A607-F1
#
_cell.length_a   1.000
_cell.length_b   1.000
_cell.length_c   1.000
_cell.angle_alpha   90.00
_cell.angle_beta   90.00
_cell.angle_gamma   90.00
#
_symmetry.space_group_name_H-M   'P 1'
#
loop_
_entity.id
_entity.type
_entity.pdbx_description
1 polymer ?
#
loop_
_entity_poly.entity_id
_entity_poly.type
_entity_poly.pdbx_seq_one_letter_code
_entity_poly.pdbx_strand_id
1 'polypeptide(L)'
;MNPHMFQRMIWGLVLVSAGTLFLLNQLGIIQIDIGYLVSTYWPVILIFYGLIGFASQRKYHWGGSIGSLVMCGVGTIFLLKNLEVTDLSIGEMFKFLAPVALILFGLNVIFKPGKKESPDWPSIKKAKDEARQARREANRARHSHHKQQWDSENWNISGDFSGNSKEQLDHTSASNRKQGLTDEEKEVLKEIHGTYPKEEDQSEWTEPQPKQHQHKYDGFVRNFDSGNVLHRHGFIGDVHLGQEAWELKPVQISHFIGDSVIDLTRASIPRGETTIHVTAFIGDVKIFIPNDMDVEVRVMASSFIGDMKVLDRRESGFLRNIRTQTSHYEEAEHKIVVTTSMFIGDITIKKIG
;
A
#
# COMPACT_ATOMS: atom_id res chain seq x y z
N MET A 1 2.58 -23.25 29.40
CA MET A 1 4.03 -22.91 29.35
C MET A 1 4.19 -21.67 28.48
N ASN A 2 4.91 -20.64 28.94
CA ASN A 2 5.09 -19.43 28.14
C ASN A 2 5.78 -19.78 26.81
N PRO A 3 5.23 -19.37 25.65
CA PRO A 3 5.78 -19.76 24.34
C PRO A 3 7.24 -19.33 24.18
N HIS A 4 7.60 -18.20 24.78
CA HIS A 4 8.96 -17.70 24.82
C HIS A 4 9.92 -18.56 25.67
N MET A 5 9.47 -19.14 26.79
CA MET A 5 10.30 -20.10 27.56
C MET A 5 10.48 -21.41 26.79
N PHE A 6 9.42 -21.87 26.12
CA PHE A 6 9.47 -23.10 25.33
C PHE A 6 10.45 -23.00 24.15
N GLN A 7 10.44 -21.88 23.42
CA GLN A 7 11.40 -21.63 22.34
C GLN A 7 12.85 -21.58 22.85
N ARG A 8 13.09 -20.92 23.98
CA ARG A 8 14.43 -20.87 24.60
C ARG A 8 14.92 -22.26 25.01
N MET A 9 14.04 -23.09 25.56
CA MET A 9 14.37 -24.46 25.96
C MET A 9 14.69 -25.35 24.75
N ILE A 10 13.95 -25.21 23.65
CA ILE A 10 14.22 -25.95 22.40
C ILE A 10 15.60 -25.57 21.85
N TRP A 11 15.87 -24.27 21.68
CA TRP A 11 17.17 -23.82 21.15
C TRP A 11 18.34 -24.18 22.07
N GLY A 12 18.13 -24.10 23.39
CA GLY A 12 19.11 -24.54 24.38
C GLY A 12 19.41 -26.04 24.27
N LEU A 13 18.38 -26.88 24.14
CA LEU A 13 18.54 -28.32 24.01
C LEU A 13 19.25 -28.69 22.69
N VAL A 14 18.88 -28.04 21.58
CA VAL A 14 19.57 -28.21 20.28
C VAL A 14 21.05 -27.86 20.38
N LEU A 15 21.39 -26.74 21.03
CA LEU A 15 22.78 -26.31 21.23
C LEU A 15 23.57 -27.30 22.09
N VAL A 16 22.98 -27.78 23.19
CA VAL A 16 23.61 -28.78 24.08
C VAL A 16 23.81 -30.11 23.35
N SER A 17 22.82 -30.58 22.58
CA SER A 17 22.93 -31.81 21.79
C SER A 17 24.00 -31.68 20.70
N ALA A 18 24.02 -30.56 19.96
CA ALA A 18 25.03 -30.32 18.93
C ALA A 18 26.45 -30.24 19.53
N GLY A 19 26.62 -29.54 20.66
CA GLY A 19 27.90 -29.46 21.36
C GLY A 19 28.37 -30.80 21.93
N THR A 20 27.45 -31.62 22.44
CA THR A 20 27.76 -32.97 22.94
C THR A 20 28.19 -33.89 21.80
N LEU A 21 27.48 -33.87 20.67
CA LEU A 21 27.84 -34.62 19.48
C LEU A 21 29.21 -34.20 18.92
N PHE A 22 29.49 -32.89 18.91
CA PHE A 22 30.78 -32.37 18.49
C PHE A 22 31.93 -32.83 19.40
N LEU A 23 31.72 -32.79 20.72
CA LEU A 23 32.70 -33.29 21.69
C LEU A 23 32.94 -34.78 21.53
N LEU A 24 31.89 -35.59 21.38
CA LEU A 24 32.03 -37.03 21.15
C LEU A 24 32.75 -37.35 19.84
N ASN A 25 32.54 -36.53 18.81
CA ASN A 25 33.25 -36.64 17.54
C ASN A 25 34.74 -36.28 17.70
N GLN A 26 35.05 -35.21 18.43
CA GLN A 26 36.42 -34.77 18.70
C GLN A 26 37.19 -35.76 19.59
N LEU A 27 36.51 -36.44 20.51
CA LEU A 27 37.07 -37.49 21.35
C LEU A 27 37.32 -38.79 20.58
N GLY A 28 36.89 -38.89 19.31
CA GLY A 28 37.04 -40.09 18.49
C GLY A 28 36.14 -41.25 18.94
N ILE A 29 35.19 -41.01 19.85
CA ILE A 29 34.23 -42.02 20.32
C ILE A 29 33.26 -42.35 19.19
N ILE A 30 32.87 -41.34 18.42
CA ILE A 30 31.98 -41.47 17.26
C ILE A 30 32.67 -40.78 16.09
N GLN A 31 32.60 -41.35 14.89
CA GLN A 31 33.09 -40.72 13.66
C GLN A 31 31.87 -40.27 12.85
N ILE A 32 31.32 -39.11 13.23
CA ILE A 32 30.18 -38.52 12.52
C ILE A 32 30.70 -37.48 11.53
N ASP A 33 30.39 -37.69 10.26
CA ASP A 33 30.50 -36.64 9.25
C ASP A 33 29.32 -35.67 9.41
N ILE A 34 29.62 -34.47 9.91
CA ILE A 34 28.63 -33.40 10.12
C ILE A 34 28.00 -32.98 8.79
N GLY A 35 28.79 -32.99 7.70
CA GLY A 35 28.31 -32.66 6.37
C GLY A 35 27.23 -33.63 5.91
N TYR A 36 27.47 -34.94 6.08
CA TYR A 36 26.48 -35.97 5.79
C TYR A 36 25.22 -35.83 6.64
N LEU A 37 25.37 -35.60 7.94
CA LEU A 37 24.23 -35.49 8.86
C LEU A 37 23.34 -34.30 8.48
N VAL A 38 23.94 -33.14 8.21
CA VAL A 38 23.18 -31.94 7.80
C VAL A 38 22.52 -32.15 6.42
N SER A 39 23.26 -32.67 5.43
CA SER A 39 22.71 -32.89 4.08
C SER A 39 21.58 -33.90 4.06
N THR A 40 21.62 -34.91 4.93
CA THR A 40 20.62 -35.97 4.99
C THR A 40 19.37 -35.53 5.76
N TYR A 41 19.54 -34.85 6.91
CA TYR A 41 18.45 -34.59 7.85
C TYR A 41 17.90 -33.16 7.84
N TRP A 42 18.41 -32.22 7.04
CA TRP A 42 17.80 -30.89 6.91
C TRP A 42 16.28 -30.89 6.62
N PRO A 43 15.69 -31.86 5.88
CA PRO A 43 14.25 -31.86 5.63
C PRO A 43 13.42 -32.09 6.90
N VAL A 44 14.00 -32.64 7.97
CA VAL A 44 13.36 -32.79 9.29
C VAL A 44 12.93 -31.43 9.85
N ILE A 45 13.70 -30.37 9.55
CA ILE A 45 13.36 -29.00 9.97
C ILE A 45 12.05 -28.55 9.28
N LEU A 46 11.87 -28.85 7.99
CA LEU A 46 10.64 -28.52 7.26
C LEU A 46 9.43 -29.26 7.86
N ILE A 47 9.60 -30.54 8.18
CA ILE A 47 8.56 -31.35 8.83
C ILE A 47 8.21 -30.76 10.20
N PHE A 48 9.22 -30.40 11.00
CA PHE A 48 9.02 -29.81 12.32
C PHE A 48 8.23 -28.50 12.26
N TYR A 49 8.59 -27.57 11.36
CA TYR A 49 7.83 -26.33 11.17
C TYR A 49 6.42 -26.57 10.65
N GLY A 50 6.23 -27.55 9.76
CA GLY A 50 4.90 -27.96 9.32
C GLY A 50 4.04 -28.49 10.48
N LEU A 51 4.60 -29.34 11.34
CA LEU A 51 3.90 -29.88 12.52
C LEU A 51 3.58 -28.79 13.56
N ILE A 52 4.50 -27.86 13.81
CA ILE A 52 4.24 -26.70 14.68
C ILE A 52 3.12 -25.83 14.10
N GLY A 53 3.16 -25.59 12.78
CA GLY A 53 2.13 -24.86 12.06
C GLY A 53 0.76 -25.51 12.26
N PHE A 54 0.69 -26.83 12.17
CA PHE A 54 -0.54 -27.60 12.40
C PHE A 54 -1.00 -27.55 13.86
N ALA A 55 -0.10 -27.74 14.83
CA ALA A 55 -0.43 -27.74 16.26
C ALA A 55 -0.88 -26.37 16.77
N SER A 56 -0.34 -25.28 16.21
CA SER A 56 -0.67 -23.90 16.61
C SER A 56 -2.01 -23.42 16.07
N GLN A 57 -2.60 -24.14 15.09
CA GLN A 57 -3.81 -23.71 14.37
C GLN A 57 -5.13 -24.15 15.02
N ARG A 58 -5.11 -24.76 16.20
CA ARG A 58 -6.33 -25.15 16.94
C ARG A 58 -7.21 -23.98 17.39
N LYS A 59 -6.78 -22.73 17.18
CA LYS A 59 -7.52 -21.50 17.56
C LYS A 59 -7.80 -20.52 16.41
N TYR A 60 -7.35 -20.75 15.18
CA TYR A 60 -7.52 -19.79 14.09
C TYR A 60 -7.77 -20.50 12.75
N HIS A 61 -8.93 -20.20 12.16
CA HIS A 61 -9.47 -20.56 10.85
C HIS A 61 -8.70 -21.58 9.98
N TRP A 62 -9.42 -22.63 9.57
CA TRP A 62 -9.08 -23.77 8.69
C TRP A 62 -8.35 -23.48 7.35
N GLY A 63 -7.98 -22.24 7.05
CA GLY A 63 -7.23 -21.88 5.84
C GLY A 63 -5.72 -22.08 5.95
N GLY A 64 -5.15 -22.15 7.16
CA GLY A 64 -3.70 -22.29 7.37
C GLY A 64 -3.18 -23.73 7.36
N SER A 65 -4.05 -24.73 7.47
CA SER A 65 -3.69 -26.13 7.77
C SER A 65 -3.20 -26.89 6.53
N ILE A 66 -3.66 -26.47 5.36
CA ILE A 66 -3.22 -27.00 4.07
C ILE A 66 -1.74 -26.66 3.81
N GLY A 67 -1.31 -25.44 4.14
CA GLY A 67 0.10 -25.04 3.99
C GLY A 67 1.03 -25.90 4.86
N SER A 68 0.66 -26.17 6.11
CA SER A 68 1.44 -27.06 6.99
C SER A 68 1.48 -28.50 6.49
N LEU A 69 0.40 -29.02 5.92
CA LEU A 69 0.35 -30.37 5.36
C LEU A 69 1.26 -30.50 4.13
N VAL A 70 1.25 -29.50 3.24
CA VAL A 70 2.15 -29.45 2.09
C VAL A 70 3.60 -29.34 2.56
N MET A 71 3.90 -28.49 3.54
CA MET A 71 5.25 -28.35 4.11
C MET A 71 5.79 -29.67 4.69
N CYS A 72 4.96 -30.37 5.48
CA CYS A 72 5.28 -31.70 6.00
C CYS A 72 5.49 -32.73 4.89
N GLY A 73 4.61 -32.75 3.88
CA GLY A 73 4.71 -33.66 2.76
C GLY A 73 6.00 -33.46 1.97
N VAL A 74 6.33 -32.21 1.64
CA VAL A 74 7.59 -31.86 0.96
C VAL A 74 8.79 -32.30 1.81
N GLY A 75 8.83 -31.93 3.09
CA GLY A 75 9.93 -32.33 3.99
C GLY A 75 10.09 -33.86 4.09
N THR A 76 8.98 -34.59 4.12
CA THR A 76 8.99 -36.06 4.19
C THR A 76 9.56 -36.68 2.92
N ILE A 77 9.15 -36.17 1.76
CA ILE A 77 9.63 -36.63 0.46
C ILE A 77 11.15 -36.42 0.31
N PHE A 78 11.64 -35.22 0.68
CA PHE A 78 13.07 -34.93 0.64
C PHE A 78 13.86 -35.80 1.62
N LEU A 79 13.32 -36.08 2.81
CA LEU A 79 13.96 -36.97 3.78
C LEU A 79 14.07 -38.41 3.25
N LEU A 80 12.99 -38.95 2.68
CA LEU A 80 12.98 -40.30 2.10
C LEU A 80 13.97 -40.43 0.95
N LYS A 81 14.09 -39.40 0.12
CA LYS A 81 15.09 -39.34 -0.94
C LYS A 81 16.51 -39.32 -0.38
N ASN A 82 16.77 -38.48 0.62
CA ASN A 82 18.09 -38.36 1.24
C ASN A 82 18.54 -39.65 1.95
N LEU A 83 17.58 -40.43 2.44
CA LEU A 83 17.82 -41.74 3.04
C LEU A 83 17.93 -42.88 2.02
N GLU A 84 17.85 -42.57 0.72
CA GLU A 84 17.87 -43.54 -0.39
C GLU A 84 16.79 -44.63 -0.25
N VAL A 85 15.69 -44.33 0.44
CA VAL A 85 14.57 -45.27 0.65
C VAL A 85 13.71 -45.38 -0.62
N THR A 86 13.78 -44.38 -1.50
CA THR A 86 12.98 -44.31 -2.73
C THR A 86 13.85 -43.94 -3.92
N ASP A 87 13.73 -44.69 -5.02
CA ASP A 87 14.40 -44.42 -6.30
C ASP A 87 13.74 -43.28 -7.11
N LEU A 88 12.70 -42.64 -6.56
CA LEU A 88 11.94 -41.62 -7.25
C LEU A 88 12.79 -40.37 -7.49
N SER A 89 12.89 -39.99 -8.76
CA SER A 89 13.56 -38.75 -9.15
C SER A 89 12.77 -37.53 -8.65
N ILE A 90 13.46 -36.40 -8.44
CA ILE A 90 12.80 -35.12 -8.05
C ILE A 90 11.67 -34.78 -9.04
N GLY A 91 11.91 -34.98 -10.34
CA GLY A 91 10.93 -34.71 -11.38
C GLY A 91 9.69 -35.59 -11.31
N GLU A 92 9.82 -36.87 -10.95
CA GLU A 92 8.67 -37.77 -10.77
C GLU A 92 7.87 -37.43 -9.52
N MET A 93 8.54 -37.06 -8.44
CA MET A 93 7.87 -36.66 -7.21
C MET A 93 7.03 -35.39 -7.41
N PHE A 94 7.51 -34.42 -8.21
CA PHE A 94 6.72 -33.26 -8.59
C PHE A 94 5.47 -33.60 -9.42
N LYS A 95 5.50 -34.67 -10.23
CA LYS A 95 4.31 -35.12 -10.99
C LYS A 95 3.19 -35.62 -10.08
N PHE A 96 3.52 -36.18 -8.91
CA PHE A 96 2.53 -36.57 -7.89
C PHE A 96 2.18 -35.40 -6.97
N LEU A 97 3.16 -34.56 -6.63
CA LEU A 97 2.99 -33.45 -5.68
C LEU A 97 2.17 -32.30 -6.27
N ALA A 98 2.34 -31.96 -7.55
CA ALA A 98 1.64 -30.85 -8.18
C ALA A 98 0.11 -31.06 -8.23
N PRO A 99 -0.43 -32.23 -8.64
CA PRO A 99 -1.87 -32.49 -8.56
C PRO A 99 -2.41 -32.47 -7.13
N VAL A 100 -1.69 -33.06 -6.17
CA VAL A 100 -2.10 -33.06 -4.76
C VAL A 100 -2.11 -31.64 -4.19
N ALA A 101 -1.09 -30.84 -4.48
CA ALA A 101 -1.02 -29.44 -4.09
C ALA A 101 -2.16 -28.61 -4.70
N LEU A 102 -2.51 -28.86 -5.97
CA LEU A 102 -3.62 -28.22 -6.65
C LEU A 102 -4.98 -28.60 -6.05
N ILE A 103 -5.20 -29.88 -5.70
CA ILE A 103 -6.41 -30.35 -5.01
C ILE A 103 -6.52 -29.67 -3.64
N LEU A 104 -5.44 -29.67 -2.86
CA LEU A 104 -5.41 -29.03 -1.54
C LEU A 104 -5.64 -27.52 -1.64
N PHE A 105 -5.04 -26.85 -2.63
CA PHE A 105 -5.27 -25.44 -2.89
C PHE A 105 -6.71 -25.16 -3.33
N GLY A 106 -7.28 -25.98 -4.21
CA GLY A 106 -8.68 -25.89 -4.64
C GLY A 106 -9.66 -26.05 -3.46
N LEU A 107 -9.42 -27.03 -2.59
CA LEU A 107 -10.19 -27.22 -1.35
C LEU A 107 -10.06 -25.99 -0.43
N ASN A 108 -8.87 -25.39 -0.31
CA ASN A 108 -8.66 -24.17 0.47
C ASN A 108 -9.54 -23.00 -0.04
N VAL A 109 -9.62 -22.84 -1.36
CA VAL A 109 -10.43 -21.80 -2.00
C VAL A 109 -11.93 -22.02 -1.76
N ILE A 110 -12.40 -23.26 -1.83
CA ILE A 110 -13.82 -23.61 -1.65
C ILE A 110 -14.26 -23.45 -0.19
N PHE A 111 -13.42 -23.85 0.76
CA PHE A 111 -13.75 -23.82 2.20
C PHE A 111 -13.33 -22.53 2.90
N LYS A 112 -12.94 -21.48 2.15
CA LYS A 112 -12.64 -20.16 2.72
C LYS A 112 -13.94 -19.57 3.29
N PRO A 113 -14.10 -19.44 4.62
CA PRO A 113 -15.32 -18.91 5.18
C PRO A 113 -15.51 -17.47 4.65
N GLY A 114 -16.65 -17.23 4.00
CA GLY A 114 -17.08 -15.88 3.67
C GLY A 114 -17.07 -15.04 4.96
N LYS A 115 -16.58 -13.81 4.87
CA LYS A 115 -16.66 -12.86 5.99
C LYS A 115 -18.10 -12.84 6.47
N LYS A 116 -18.36 -13.22 7.73
CA LYS A 116 -19.67 -13.01 8.35
C LYS A 116 -19.89 -11.50 8.38
N GLU A 117 -20.82 -11.01 7.58
CA GLU A 117 -21.39 -9.68 7.75
C GLU A 117 -21.95 -9.59 9.17
N SER A 118 -21.49 -8.59 9.91
CA SER A 118 -22.02 -8.22 11.22
C SER A 118 -23.52 -7.87 11.11
N PRO A 119 -24.34 -8.17 12.13
CA PRO A 119 -25.80 -8.03 12.04
C PRO A 119 -26.30 -6.59 11.78
N ASP A 120 -27.40 -6.52 11.02
CA ASP A 120 -28.34 -5.43 10.77
C ASP A 120 -27.91 -4.22 9.93
N TRP A 121 -27.79 -4.49 8.62
CA TRP A 121 -27.84 -3.50 7.54
C TRP A 121 -29.06 -2.53 7.52
N PRO A 122 -30.28 -2.87 8.03
CA PRO A 122 -31.43 -1.98 7.93
C PRO A 122 -31.36 -0.77 8.88
N SER A 123 -30.77 -0.93 10.07
CA SER A 123 -30.68 0.14 11.08
C SER A 123 -29.66 1.20 10.70
N ILE A 124 -28.52 0.79 10.11
CA ILE A 124 -27.48 1.70 9.62
C ILE A 124 -27.97 2.50 8.41
N LYS A 125 -28.71 1.88 7.49
CA LYS A 125 -29.31 2.60 6.36
C LYS A 125 -30.30 3.65 6.82
N LYS A 126 -31.21 3.27 7.72
CA LYS A 126 -32.19 4.20 8.29
C LYS A 126 -31.52 5.36 9.03
N ALA A 127 -30.52 5.07 9.88
CA ALA A 127 -29.76 6.11 10.58
C ALA A 127 -28.99 7.03 9.63
N LYS A 128 -28.42 6.48 8.54
CA LYS A 128 -27.71 7.25 7.52
C LYS A 128 -28.66 8.14 6.70
N ASP A 129 -29.84 7.65 6.37
CA ASP A 129 -30.85 8.39 5.63
C ASP A 129 -31.47 9.51 6.50
N GLU A 130 -31.74 9.23 7.78
CA GLU A 130 -32.17 10.22 8.78
C GLU A 130 -31.10 11.32 8.97
N ALA A 131 -29.82 10.94 9.12
CA ALA A 131 -28.73 11.91 9.20
C ALA A 131 -28.58 12.75 7.92
N ARG A 132 -28.83 12.16 6.75
CA ARG A 132 -28.79 12.85 5.46
C ARG A 132 -29.96 13.81 5.28
N GLN A 133 -31.14 13.46 5.79
CA GLN A 133 -32.32 14.33 5.80
C GLN A 133 -32.13 15.50 6.77
N ALA A 134 -31.70 15.23 8.00
CA ALA A 134 -31.41 16.27 9.00
C ALA A 134 -30.37 17.28 8.49
N ARG A 135 -29.33 16.82 7.78
CA ARG A 135 -28.31 17.70 7.18
C ARG A 135 -28.86 18.55 6.04
N ARG A 136 -29.81 18.03 5.23
CA ARG A 136 -30.50 18.78 4.17
C ARG A 136 -31.43 19.85 4.73
N GLU A 137 -32.14 19.53 5.81
CA GLU A 137 -33.01 20.48 6.51
C GLU A 137 -32.22 21.57 7.20
N ALA A 138 -31.13 21.22 7.89
CA ALA A 138 -30.21 22.19 8.49
C ALA A 138 -29.60 23.13 7.43
N ASN A 139 -29.23 22.61 6.26
CA ASN A 139 -28.77 23.45 5.15
C ASN A 139 -29.90 24.33 4.59
N ARG A 140 -31.12 23.82 4.39
CA ARG A 140 -32.26 24.65 3.94
C ARG A 140 -32.59 25.76 4.93
N ALA A 141 -32.57 25.49 6.23
CA ALA A 141 -32.80 26.49 7.27
C ALA A 141 -31.71 27.58 7.25
N ARG A 142 -30.44 27.19 7.05
CA ARG A 142 -29.34 28.16 6.84
C ARG A 142 -29.55 29.02 5.61
N HIS A 143 -29.98 28.43 4.49
CA HIS A 143 -30.26 29.17 3.26
C HIS A 143 -31.52 30.06 3.36
N SER A 144 -32.53 29.71 4.15
CA SER A 144 -33.70 30.57 4.37
C SER A 144 -33.38 31.80 5.22
N HIS A 145 -32.51 31.66 6.22
CA HIS A 145 -32.04 32.81 7.01
C HIS A 145 -31.25 33.82 6.17
N HIS A 146 -30.46 33.34 5.20
CA HIS A 146 -29.71 34.20 4.28
C HIS A 146 -30.62 34.95 3.29
N LYS A 147 -31.77 34.36 2.92
CA LYS A 147 -32.74 34.98 2.01
C LYS A 147 -33.53 36.11 2.69
N GLN A 148 -33.93 35.94 3.95
CA GLN A 148 -34.64 36.97 4.72
C GLN A 148 -33.80 38.23 4.98
N GLN A 149 -32.48 38.08 5.07
CA GLN A 149 -31.56 39.21 5.27
C GLN A 149 -31.43 40.11 4.02
N TRP A 150 -31.64 39.55 2.82
CA TRP A 150 -31.59 40.28 1.55
C TRP A 150 -32.90 41.05 1.25
N ASP A 151 -34.01 40.62 1.86
CA ASP A 151 -35.33 41.23 1.65
C ASP A 151 -35.64 42.39 2.63
N SER A 152 -34.81 42.63 3.66
CA SER A 152 -35.07 43.64 4.70
C SER A 152 -34.27 44.95 4.62
N GLU A 153 -33.51 45.20 3.56
CA GLU A 153 -32.87 46.51 3.36
C GLU A 153 -33.64 47.39 2.36
N ASN A 154 -34.38 48.31 2.97
CA ASN A 154 -35.20 49.35 2.37
C ASN A 154 -34.30 50.35 1.60
N TRP A 155 -34.02 50.10 0.32
CA TRP A 155 -33.32 51.06 -0.55
C TRP A 155 -34.28 52.17 -1.06
N ASN A 156 -34.63 53.10 -0.17
CA ASN A 156 -35.12 54.41 -0.58
C ASN A 156 -33.95 55.40 -0.59
N ILE A 157 -33.31 55.56 -1.75
CA ILE A 157 -32.47 56.73 -2.02
C ILE A 157 -33.06 57.45 -3.22
N SER A 158 -33.85 58.49 -2.92
CA SER A 158 -34.17 59.57 -3.83
C SER A 158 -32.93 60.46 -3.94
N GLY A 159 -32.34 60.56 -5.13
CA GLY A 159 -31.14 61.36 -5.35
C GLY A 159 -30.95 61.63 -6.83
N ASP A 160 -31.52 62.75 -7.25
CA ASP A 160 -31.34 63.45 -8.52
C ASP A 160 -29.87 63.53 -8.94
N PHE A 161 -29.51 63.10 -10.15
CA PHE A 161 -28.38 63.66 -10.91
C PHE A 161 -28.44 63.26 -12.39
N SER A 162 -28.96 64.19 -13.19
CA SER A 162 -28.69 64.30 -14.63
C SER A 162 -27.20 64.55 -14.89
N GLY A 163 -26.60 63.84 -15.85
CA GLY A 163 -25.23 64.14 -16.29
C GLY A 163 -24.72 63.18 -17.35
N ASN A 164 -24.88 63.56 -18.61
CA ASN A 164 -24.28 62.90 -19.76
C ASN A 164 -22.81 63.39 -19.91
N SER A 165 -21.83 62.50 -19.93
CA SER A 165 -20.54 62.74 -20.60
C SER A 165 -19.79 61.43 -20.83
N LYS A 166 -19.35 61.24 -22.08
CA LYS A 166 -18.35 60.27 -22.49
C LYS A 166 -16.98 60.78 -22.02
N GLU A 167 -16.18 59.93 -21.40
CA GLU A 167 -14.73 59.96 -21.62
C GLU A 167 -14.07 58.64 -21.22
N GLN A 168 -13.15 58.23 -22.08
CA GLN A 168 -12.31 57.05 -22.05
C GLN A 168 -11.14 57.30 -21.12
N LEU A 169 -10.89 56.44 -20.12
CA LEU A 169 -9.67 56.46 -19.32
C LEU A 169 -9.25 55.06 -18.88
N ASP A 170 -7.96 54.81 -19.09
CA ASP A 170 -7.17 53.63 -18.80
C ASP A 170 -7.25 53.14 -17.35
N HIS A 171 -7.21 51.82 -17.20
CA HIS A 171 -6.80 51.18 -15.94
C HIS A 171 -5.59 50.28 -16.16
N THR A 172 -4.44 50.89 -15.92
CA THR A 172 -3.20 50.24 -15.48
C THR A 172 -3.44 49.50 -14.15
N SER A 173 -2.80 48.32 -14.03
CA SER A 173 -2.34 47.67 -12.80
C SER A 173 -3.32 46.84 -11.94
N ALA A 174 -3.32 45.52 -12.13
CA ALA A 174 -3.20 44.53 -11.04
C ALA A 174 -2.67 43.19 -11.58
N SER A 175 -1.74 42.59 -10.84
CA SER A 175 -0.81 41.55 -11.23
C SER A 175 -1.41 40.20 -11.67
N ASN A 176 -0.90 39.65 -12.78
CA ASN A 176 -0.96 38.22 -13.05
C ASN A 176 0.40 37.77 -13.61
N ARG A 177 1.31 37.32 -12.74
CA ARG A 177 2.55 36.63 -13.17
C ARG A 177 2.26 35.14 -13.21
N LYS A 178 1.84 34.65 -14.38
CA LYS A 178 2.11 33.27 -14.78
C LYS A 178 3.59 33.20 -15.14
N GLN A 179 4.41 32.66 -14.25
CA GLN A 179 5.80 32.38 -14.56
C GLN A 179 5.81 31.03 -15.30
N GLY A 180 6.01 31.07 -16.62
CA GLY A 180 6.19 29.86 -17.42
C GLY A 180 7.50 29.18 -17.06
N LEU A 181 7.50 27.86 -17.07
CA LEU A 181 8.71 27.05 -16.82
C LEU A 181 9.80 27.42 -17.84
N THR A 182 11.01 27.55 -17.33
CA THR A 182 12.22 27.77 -18.11
C THR A 182 12.57 26.55 -18.95
N ASP A 183 13.33 26.74 -20.03
CA ASP A 183 13.62 25.66 -20.96
C ASP A 183 14.54 24.58 -20.36
N GLU A 184 15.31 24.93 -19.33
CA GLU A 184 16.08 23.98 -18.50
C GLU A 184 15.16 23.09 -17.65
N GLU A 185 14.11 23.65 -17.04
CA GLU A 185 13.11 22.88 -16.26
C GLU A 185 12.30 21.93 -17.16
N LYS A 186 12.05 22.31 -18.42
CA LYS A 186 11.40 21.45 -19.41
C LYS A 186 12.29 20.31 -19.87
N GLU A 187 13.61 20.50 -19.93
CA GLU A 187 14.56 19.43 -20.26
C GLU A 187 14.69 18.39 -19.14
N VAL A 188 14.78 18.84 -17.89
CA VAL A 188 14.77 17.95 -16.71
C VAL A 188 13.47 17.14 -16.64
N LEU A 189 12.32 17.76 -16.95
CA LEU A 189 11.04 17.05 -16.98
C LEU A 189 10.91 16.07 -18.16
N LYS A 190 11.56 16.35 -19.30
CA LYS A 190 11.60 15.45 -20.47
C LYS A 190 12.39 14.17 -20.19
N GLU A 191 13.47 14.27 -19.42
CA GLU A 191 14.28 13.12 -19.02
C GLU A 191 13.55 12.20 -18.04
N ILE A 192 12.61 12.74 -17.25
CA ILE A 192 11.83 12.02 -16.22
C ILE A 192 10.57 11.32 -16.79
N HIS A 193 9.91 11.89 -17.81
CA HIS A 193 8.59 11.44 -18.27
C HIS A 193 8.53 10.80 -19.66
N GLY A 194 9.61 10.79 -20.44
CA GLY A 194 9.58 10.34 -21.84
C GLY A 194 8.83 11.30 -22.77
N THR A 195 9.01 11.14 -24.09
CA THR A 195 8.49 12.07 -25.10
C THR A 195 6.98 11.95 -25.32
N TYR A 196 6.26 13.05 -25.10
CA TYR A 196 4.86 13.21 -25.52
C TYR A 196 4.76 13.64 -27.00
N PRO A 197 3.66 13.28 -27.70
CA PRO A 197 3.42 13.73 -29.08
C PRO A 197 3.21 15.24 -29.12
N LYS A 198 3.72 15.89 -30.18
CA LYS A 198 3.50 17.31 -30.44
C LYS A 198 2.02 17.60 -30.71
N GLU A 199 1.56 18.72 -30.16
CA GLU A 199 0.31 19.36 -30.52
C GLU A 199 0.34 19.77 -32.00
N GLU A 200 -0.50 19.14 -32.82
CA GLU A 200 -0.88 19.66 -34.13
C GLU A 200 -2.40 19.60 -34.31
N ASP A 201 -2.89 20.78 -34.71
CA ASP A 201 -4.12 21.15 -35.38
C ASP A 201 -5.49 21.12 -34.67
N GLN A 202 -5.98 22.35 -34.49
CA GLN A 202 -7.37 22.73 -34.30
C GLN A 202 -8.20 22.28 -35.50
N SER A 203 -9.10 21.32 -35.30
CA SER A 203 -10.20 21.05 -36.24
C SER A 203 -11.54 20.96 -35.51
N GLU A 204 -12.40 21.92 -35.84
CA GLU A 204 -13.87 21.87 -35.96
C GLU A 204 -14.62 20.81 -35.10
N TRP A 205 -15.37 21.29 -34.11
CA TRP A 205 -16.22 20.47 -33.24
C TRP A 205 -17.29 19.73 -34.06
N THR A 206 -17.15 18.40 -34.18
CA THR A 206 -18.24 17.51 -34.55
C THR A 206 -18.58 16.59 -33.38
N GLU A 207 -19.87 16.41 -33.14
CA GLU A 207 -20.43 15.67 -32.00
C GLU A 207 -19.96 14.19 -32.02
N PRO A 208 -19.23 13.71 -30.99
CA PRO A 208 -18.67 12.37 -31.03
C PRO A 208 -19.75 11.33 -30.68
N GLN A 209 -20.08 10.49 -31.66
CA GLN A 209 -20.81 9.24 -31.44
C GLN A 209 -20.04 8.31 -30.48
N PRO A 210 -20.74 7.47 -29.68
CA PRO A 210 -20.10 6.67 -28.63
C PRO A 210 -19.26 5.55 -29.26
N LYS A 211 -17.96 5.81 -29.46
CA LYS A 211 -16.99 4.78 -29.82
C LYS A 211 -16.58 4.06 -28.54
N GLN A 212 -16.81 2.74 -28.50
CA GLN A 212 -16.28 1.85 -27.48
C GLN A 212 -14.75 1.92 -27.51
N HIS A 213 -14.17 2.67 -26.56
CA HIS A 213 -12.73 2.66 -26.36
C HIS A 213 -12.31 1.31 -25.76
N GLN A 214 -11.77 0.44 -26.62
CA GLN A 214 -10.98 -0.72 -26.22
C GLN A 214 -9.70 -0.22 -25.53
N HIS A 215 -9.70 -0.19 -24.20
CA HIS A 215 -8.47 0.00 -23.42
C HIS A 215 -7.61 -1.28 -23.54
N LYS A 216 -6.54 -1.18 -24.33
CA LYS A 216 -5.49 -2.18 -24.47
C LYS A 216 -4.44 -1.97 -23.37
N TYR A 217 -4.20 -3.05 -22.63
CA TYR A 217 -3.21 -3.28 -21.57
C TYR A 217 -3.44 -2.51 -20.26
N ASP A 218 -3.92 -3.23 -19.24
CA ASP A 218 -3.43 -3.10 -17.85
C ASP A 218 -3.80 -4.37 -17.07
N GLY A 219 -2.79 -5.15 -16.72
CA GLY A 219 -2.93 -6.40 -15.98
C GLY A 219 -3.34 -6.15 -14.53
N PHE A 220 -4.64 -6.16 -14.27
CA PHE A 220 -5.25 -6.34 -12.93
C PHE A 220 -4.88 -5.27 -11.88
N VAL A 221 -5.24 -4.00 -12.10
CA VAL A 221 -5.57 -3.10 -10.98
C VAL A 221 -7.06 -2.78 -11.03
N ARG A 222 -7.85 -3.35 -10.11
CA ARG A 222 -9.28 -3.00 -9.98
C ARG A 222 -9.39 -1.76 -9.12
N ASN A 223 -9.76 -0.65 -9.75
CA ASN A 223 -10.03 0.61 -9.08
C ASN A 223 -11.43 0.53 -8.44
N PHE A 224 -11.49 0.45 -7.12
CA PHE A 224 -12.76 0.56 -6.39
C PHE A 224 -12.79 1.92 -5.71
N ASP A 225 -13.41 2.90 -6.38
CA ASP A 225 -13.63 4.22 -5.81
C ASP A 225 -14.88 4.15 -4.91
N SER A 226 -14.67 4.12 -3.59
CA SER A 226 -15.76 4.20 -2.60
C SER A 226 -16.12 5.65 -2.26
N GLY A 227 -15.64 6.63 -3.04
CA GLY A 227 -15.90 8.07 -2.93
C GLY A 227 -14.89 8.82 -2.07
N ASN A 228 -14.42 8.21 -0.98
CA ASN A 228 -13.59 8.86 0.04
C ASN A 228 -12.21 8.25 0.25
N VAL A 229 -11.90 7.09 -0.34
CA VAL A 229 -10.59 6.42 -0.22
C VAL A 229 -10.18 5.87 -1.58
N LEU A 230 -8.95 6.17 -2.01
CA LEU A 230 -8.37 5.66 -3.25
C LEU A 230 -7.75 4.28 -3.00
N HIS A 231 -8.42 3.23 -3.47
CA HIS A 231 -7.90 1.87 -3.43
C HIS A 231 -7.22 1.50 -4.76
N ARG A 232 -5.95 1.08 -4.70
CA ARG A 232 -5.21 0.49 -5.83
C ARG A 232 -4.72 -0.89 -5.41
N HIS A 233 -5.37 -1.93 -5.90
CA HIS A 233 -4.99 -3.31 -5.62
C HIS A 233 -4.66 -4.03 -6.92
N GLY A 234 -3.46 -4.59 -7.01
CA GLY A 234 -3.06 -5.39 -8.16
C GLY A 234 -2.09 -6.51 -7.82
N PHE A 235 -1.89 -7.43 -8.76
CA PHE A 235 -0.85 -8.46 -8.61
C PHE A 235 0.47 -7.97 -9.22
N ILE A 236 0.44 -7.50 -10.46
CA ILE A 236 1.59 -6.94 -11.17
C ILE A 236 1.19 -5.57 -11.71
N GLY A 237 2.05 -4.57 -11.57
CA GLY A 237 1.89 -3.28 -12.22
C GLY A 237 2.31 -2.12 -11.33
N ASP A 238 2.86 -1.09 -11.96
CA ASP A 238 3.36 0.09 -11.26
C ASP A 238 2.22 1.06 -10.94
N VAL A 239 2.33 1.75 -9.82
CA VAL A 239 1.38 2.78 -9.39
C VAL A 239 2.08 4.13 -9.42
N HIS A 240 1.60 5.02 -10.29
CA HIS A 240 2.09 6.39 -10.38
C HIS A 240 0.95 7.35 -10.02
N LEU A 241 1.15 8.16 -8.98
CA LEU A 241 0.24 9.22 -8.56
C LEU A 241 0.96 10.57 -8.59
N GLY A 242 0.27 11.62 -9.04
CA GLY A 242 0.78 12.99 -9.01
C GLY A 242 1.46 13.50 -10.29
N GLN A 243 1.18 12.88 -11.44
CA GLN A 243 1.61 13.43 -12.74
C GLN A 243 0.97 14.81 -13.04
N GLU A 244 -0.27 15.00 -12.59
CA GLU A 244 -1.04 16.24 -12.73
C GLU A 244 -1.53 16.73 -11.35
N ALA A 245 -2.04 17.96 -11.28
CA ALA A 245 -2.63 18.50 -10.06
C ALA A 245 -3.81 17.63 -9.59
N TRP A 246 -3.79 17.22 -8.32
CA TRP A 246 -4.75 16.25 -7.80
C TRP A 246 -5.12 16.54 -6.34
N GLU A 247 -6.28 16.08 -5.90
CA GLU A 247 -6.69 16.18 -4.49
C GLU A 247 -6.22 14.94 -3.73
N LEU A 248 -5.46 15.13 -2.64
CA LEU A 248 -5.04 14.03 -1.78
C LEU A 248 -6.22 13.50 -0.98
N LYS A 249 -6.67 12.30 -1.34
CA LYS A 249 -7.59 11.49 -0.53
C LYS A 249 -6.81 10.45 0.26
N PRO A 250 -7.39 9.85 1.31
CA PRO A 250 -6.83 8.64 1.92
C PRO A 250 -6.54 7.59 0.84
N VAL A 251 -5.32 7.05 0.82
CA VAL A 251 -4.84 6.14 -0.22
C VAL A 251 -4.48 4.80 0.39
N GLN A 252 -4.91 3.72 -0.26
CA GLN A 252 -4.50 2.37 0.07
C GLN A 252 -4.02 1.64 -1.19
N ILE A 253 -2.72 1.45 -1.29
CA ILE A 253 -2.05 0.74 -2.38
C ILE A 253 -1.59 -0.61 -1.87
N SER A 254 -1.90 -1.67 -2.61
CA SER A 254 -1.26 -2.97 -2.40
C SER A 254 -1.00 -3.68 -3.73
N HIS A 255 0.24 -4.12 -3.92
CA HIS A 255 0.62 -4.93 -5.07
C HIS A 255 1.66 -5.98 -4.71
N PHE A 256 1.80 -7.01 -5.55
CA PHE A 256 2.78 -8.07 -5.34
C PHE A 256 4.12 -7.71 -6.03
N ILE A 257 4.08 -7.35 -7.31
CA ILE A 257 5.27 -6.90 -8.05
C ILE A 257 4.97 -5.56 -8.72
N GLY A 258 5.82 -4.57 -8.48
CA GLY A 258 5.75 -3.27 -9.16
C GLY A 258 6.30 -2.15 -8.30
N ASP A 259 6.50 -0.99 -8.91
CA ASP A 259 6.92 0.20 -8.20
C ASP A 259 5.72 1.04 -7.79
N SER A 260 5.85 1.82 -6.71
CA SER A 260 4.86 2.82 -6.33
C SER A 260 5.50 4.16 -6.15
N VAL A 261 5.18 5.09 -7.04
CA VAL A 261 5.62 6.48 -7.01
C VAL A 261 4.41 7.35 -6.68
N ILE A 262 4.47 8.03 -5.53
CA ILE A 262 3.43 8.95 -5.07
C ILE A 262 4.06 10.33 -4.94
N ASP A 263 3.69 11.23 -5.84
CA ASP A 263 4.12 12.63 -5.81
C ASP A 263 3.03 13.52 -5.20
N LEU A 264 3.29 14.04 -4.00
CA LEU A 264 2.42 14.97 -3.30
C LEU A 264 2.77 16.43 -3.59
N THR A 265 3.83 16.74 -4.34
CA THR A 265 4.26 18.13 -4.59
C THR A 265 3.23 18.95 -5.36
N ARG A 266 2.40 18.27 -6.17
CA ARG A 266 1.27 18.86 -6.91
C ARG A 266 -0.09 18.49 -6.31
N ALA A 267 -0.11 17.96 -5.10
CA ALA A 267 -1.34 17.55 -4.44
C ALA A 267 -1.94 18.69 -3.62
N SER A 268 -3.24 18.92 -3.76
CA SER A 268 -4.03 19.69 -2.81
C SER A 268 -4.32 18.83 -1.60
N ILE A 269 -3.66 19.10 -0.48
CA ILE A 269 -3.80 18.35 0.77
C ILE A 269 -4.95 18.95 1.59
N PRO A 270 -5.96 18.17 2.00
CA PRO A 270 -7.07 18.70 2.79
C PRO A 270 -6.65 18.92 4.26
N ARG A 271 -7.31 19.88 4.92
CA ARG A 271 -7.12 20.13 6.36
C ARG A 271 -7.42 18.89 7.19
N GLY A 272 -6.63 18.68 8.24
CA GLY A 272 -6.71 17.52 9.12
C GLY A 272 -5.73 16.42 8.70
N GLU A 273 -6.02 15.19 9.11
CA GLU A 273 -5.14 14.04 8.89
C GLU A 273 -5.59 13.22 7.67
N THR A 274 -4.67 13.02 6.72
CA THR A 274 -4.87 12.17 5.55
C THR A 274 -3.88 11.00 5.56
N THR A 275 -4.38 9.79 5.35
CA THR A 275 -3.58 8.57 5.49
C THR A 275 -3.17 7.97 4.14
N ILE A 276 -1.93 7.50 4.05
CA ILE A 276 -1.38 6.81 2.88
C ILE A 276 -0.84 5.47 3.36
N HIS A 277 -1.44 4.38 2.89
CA HIS A 277 -1.05 3.02 3.22
C HIS A 277 -0.52 2.34 1.96
N VAL A 278 0.72 1.87 1.99
CA VAL A 278 1.36 1.16 0.86
C VAL A 278 1.92 -0.17 1.33
N THR A 279 1.46 -1.26 0.72
CA THR A 279 1.96 -2.62 0.99
C THR A 279 2.43 -3.26 -0.31
N ALA A 280 3.74 -3.46 -0.47
CA ALA A 280 4.35 -4.08 -1.64
C ALA A 280 5.13 -5.35 -1.27
N PHE A 281 5.17 -6.34 -2.16
CA PHE A 281 6.01 -7.53 -1.93
C PHE A 281 7.39 -7.37 -2.58
N ILE A 282 7.47 -7.06 -3.87
CA ILE A 282 8.72 -6.82 -4.63
C ILE A 282 8.60 -5.52 -5.43
N GLY A 283 9.62 -4.65 -5.36
CA GLY A 283 9.73 -3.42 -6.14
C GLY A 283 10.27 -2.27 -5.28
N ASP A 284 10.01 -1.02 -5.66
CA ASP A 284 10.37 0.16 -4.86
C ASP A 284 9.13 0.99 -4.48
N VAL A 285 9.18 1.65 -3.31
CA VAL A 285 8.19 2.66 -2.93
C VAL A 285 8.86 4.01 -2.77
N LYS A 286 8.43 4.98 -3.59
CA LYS A 286 8.94 6.37 -3.60
C LYS A 286 7.79 7.32 -3.30
N ILE A 287 7.89 8.06 -2.21
CA ILE A 287 6.89 9.06 -1.80
C ILE A 287 7.59 10.41 -1.66
N PHE A 288 7.08 11.40 -2.39
CA PHE A 288 7.59 12.76 -2.41
C PHE A 288 6.59 13.67 -1.73
N ILE A 289 7.04 14.41 -0.72
CA ILE A 289 6.21 15.26 0.12
C ILE A 289 6.61 16.72 -0.17
N PRO A 290 5.67 17.66 -0.36
CA PRO A 290 6.02 19.06 -0.54
C PRO A 290 6.73 19.61 0.69
N ASN A 291 7.74 20.45 0.49
CA ASN A 291 8.41 21.20 1.56
C ASN A 291 7.63 22.49 1.91
N ASP A 292 6.34 22.34 2.20
CA ASP A 292 5.45 23.42 2.63
C ASP A 292 5.49 23.56 4.17
N MET A 293 5.42 24.79 4.67
CA MET A 293 5.41 25.08 6.11
C MET A 293 4.13 24.59 6.81
N ASP A 294 3.02 24.51 6.08
CA ASP A 294 1.73 24.12 6.64
C ASP A 294 1.46 22.60 6.56
N VAL A 295 2.39 21.83 5.98
CA VAL A 295 2.27 20.39 5.73
C VAL A 295 3.29 19.60 6.54
N GLU A 296 2.78 18.80 7.46
CA GLU A 296 3.61 17.94 8.29
C GLU A 296 3.28 16.45 8.13
N VAL A 297 4.32 15.63 8.27
CA VAL A 297 4.25 14.19 8.03
C VAL A 297 4.70 13.36 9.23
N ARG A 298 3.98 12.27 9.46
CA ARG A 298 4.34 11.14 10.32
C ARG A 298 4.50 9.90 9.45
N VAL A 299 5.61 9.18 9.62
CA VAL A 299 5.96 8.01 8.81
C VAL A 299 6.19 6.80 9.70
N MET A 300 5.59 5.67 9.30
CA MET A 300 5.88 4.33 9.79
C MET A 300 6.25 3.45 8.60
N ALA A 301 7.53 3.13 8.45
CA ALA A 301 8.04 2.34 7.34
C ALA A 301 8.69 1.05 7.84
N SER A 302 8.43 -0.06 7.18
CA SER A 302 9.11 -1.33 7.45
C SER A 302 9.49 -2.03 6.14
N SER A 303 10.72 -2.55 6.08
CA SER A 303 11.22 -3.37 4.98
C SER A 303 11.88 -4.64 5.52
N PHE A 304 11.60 -5.78 4.91
CA PHE A 304 12.21 -7.06 5.29
C PHE A 304 13.61 -7.21 4.67
N ILE A 305 13.79 -6.91 3.40
CA ILE A 305 15.08 -6.84 2.71
C ILE A 305 15.10 -5.59 1.84
N GLY A 306 16.01 -4.65 2.11
CA GLY A 306 16.21 -3.46 1.28
C GLY A 306 16.70 -2.26 2.07
N ASP A 307 16.89 -1.14 1.38
CA ASP A 307 17.28 0.13 1.98
C ASP A 307 16.06 1.03 2.22
N MET A 308 16.05 1.73 3.35
CA MET A 308 15.05 2.73 3.67
C MET A 308 15.70 4.09 3.86
N LYS A 309 15.23 5.08 3.10
CA LYS A 309 15.61 6.50 3.21
C LYS A 309 14.34 7.28 3.53
N VAL A 310 14.12 7.60 4.80
CA VAL A 310 12.88 8.23 5.28
C VAL A 310 13.24 9.54 5.97
N LEU A 311 12.90 10.66 5.32
CA LEU A 311 13.33 12.00 5.75
C LEU A 311 14.87 12.01 5.95
N ASP A 312 15.34 12.39 7.14
CA ASP A 312 16.76 12.41 7.49
C ASP A 312 17.29 11.07 8.02
N ARG A 313 16.45 10.04 8.10
CA ARG A 313 16.82 8.71 8.60
C ARG A 313 17.17 7.79 7.43
N ARG A 314 18.24 7.02 7.58
CA ARG A 314 18.60 5.94 6.67
C ARG A 314 18.83 4.66 7.43
N GLU A 315 18.25 3.56 6.96
CA GLU A 315 18.43 2.21 7.49
C GLU A 315 18.65 1.25 6.32
N SER A 316 19.54 0.28 6.48
CA SER A 316 19.88 -0.69 5.44
C SER A 316 19.86 -2.11 5.98
N GLY A 317 19.58 -3.07 5.11
CA GLY A 317 19.71 -4.50 5.39
C GLY A 317 18.38 -5.19 5.76
N PHE A 318 18.45 -6.13 6.71
CA PHE A 318 17.33 -7.07 6.98
C PHE A 318 16.45 -6.63 8.16
N LEU A 319 15.12 -6.78 8.02
CA LEU A 319 14.08 -6.56 9.03
C LEU A 319 14.18 -5.20 9.73
N ARG A 320 14.11 -4.13 8.94
CA ARG A 320 14.24 -2.76 9.44
C ARG A 320 12.87 -2.09 9.60
N ASN A 321 12.78 -1.20 10.59
CA ASN A 321 11.58 -0.43 10.90
C ASN A 321 11.96 0.99 11.31
N ILE A 322 11.39 1.99 10.64
CA ILE A 322 11.56 3.41 10.95
C ILE A 322 10.22 3.98 11.37
N ARG A 323 10.21 4.67 12.50
CA ARG A 323 9.10 5.54 12.93
C ARG A 323 9.67 6.93 13.15
N THR A 324 9.19 7.90 12.39
CA THR A 324 9.64 9.28 12.50
C THR A 324 8.49 10.23 12.20
N GLN A 325 8.60 11.45 12.69
CA GLN A 325 7.68 12.52 12.33
C GLN A 325 8.45 13.84 12.28
N THR A 326 7.85 14.79 11.62
CA THR A 326 8.28 16.17 11.55
C THR A 326 8.05 16.91 12.87
N SER A 327 8.82 17.96 13.13
CA SER A 327 8.87 18.64 14.42
C SER A 327 7.53 19.28 14.82
N HIS A 328 6.81 19.87 13.87
CA HIS A 328 5.55 20.59 14.15
C HIS A 328 4.30 19.78 13.80
N TYR A 329 4.44 18.44 13.74
CA TYR A 329 3.35 17.55 13.30
C TYR A 329 2.04 17.73 14.07
N GLU A 330 2.07 17.95 15.38
CA GLU A 330 0.84 18.06 16.19
C GLU A 330 0.11 19.40 15.97
N GLU A 331 0.83 20.45 15.56
CA GLU A 331 0.33 21.82 15.42
C GLU A 331 -0.10 22.15 13.98
N ALA A 332 0.30 21.33 13.01
CA ALA A 332 0.03 21.57 11.59
C ALA A 332 -1.45 21.46 11.21
N GLU A 333 -1.88 22.34 10.31
CA GLU A 333 -3.24 22.31 9.73
C GLU A 333 -3.43 21.13 8.77
N HIS A 334 -2.37 20.76 8.03
CA HIS A 334 -2.37 19.67 7.06
C HIS A 334 -1.42 18.57 7.52
N LYS A 335 -1.96 17.39 7.80
CA LYS A 335 -1.20 16.27 8.37
C LYS A 335 -1.28 15.05 7.46
N ILE A 336 -0.14 14.45 7.18
CA ILE A 336 -0.04 13.22 6.39
C ILE A 336 0.50 12.10 7.28
N VAL A 337 -0.22 10.98 7.32
CA VAL A 337 0.27 9.73 7.94
C VAL A 337 0.61 8.74 6.86
N VAL A 338 1.90 8.41 6.74
CA VAL A 338 2.40 7.41 5.80
C VAL A 338 2.70 6.12 6.55
N THR A 339 2.06 5.02 6.12
CA THR A 339 2.38 3.67 6.58
C THR A 339 2.79 2.81 5.39
N THR A 340 4.05 2.38 5.37
CA THR A 340 4.61 1.58 4.27
C THR A 340 5.19 0.27 4.78
N SER A 341 4.88 -0.82 4.08
CA SER A 341 5.41 -2.15 4.38
C SER A 341 5.89 -2.82 3.09
N MET A 342 7.14 -3.26 3.08
CA MET A 342 7.76 -3.96 1.94
C MET A 342 8.44 -5.26 2.34
N PHE A 343 8.41 -6.26 1.46
CA PHE A 343 9.15 -7.50 1.67
C PHE A 343 10.56 -7.42 1.05
N ILE A 344 10.66 -7.13 -0.25
CA ILE A 344 11.95 -6.97 -0.96
C ILE A 344 11.94 -5.66 -1.75
N GLY A 345 12.92 -4.80 -1.47
CA GLY A 345 13.20 -3.56 -2.19
C GLY A 345 13.19 -2.31 -1.32
N ASP A 346 13.31 -1.16 -1.96
CA ASP A 346 13.70 0.07 -1.27
C ASP A 346 12.51 0.99 -0.97
N ILE A 347 12.52 1.62 0.20
CA ILE A 347 11.54 2.65 0.60
C ILE A 347 12.25 4.00 0.63
N THR A 348 11.84 4.92 -0.23
CA THR A 348 12.30 6.31 -0.22
C THR A 348 11.15 7.26 0.05
N ILE A 349 11.21 7.98 1.16
CA ILE A 349 10.23 9.00 1.54
C ILE A 349 11.01 10.28 1.81
N LYS A 350 10.84 11.32 1.00
CA LYS A 350 11.60 12.58 1.11
C LYS A 350 10.70 13.79 0.97
N LYS A 351 11.00 14.86 1.72
CA LYS A 351 10.48 16.20 1.42
C LYS A 351 11.24 16.75 0.19
N ILE A 352 10.51 17.35 -0.75
CA ILE A 352 11.04 18.00 -1.95
C ILE A 352 10.43 19.38 -2.03
N GLY A 353 11.27 20.39 -2.25
CA GLY A 353 10.88 21.78 -2.42
C GLY A 353 12.04 22.70 -2.12
#